data_AF-A0A927Y1Q0-F1
#
_entry.id   AF-A0A927Y1Q0-F1
#
_cell.length_a   1.000
_cell.length_b   1.000
_cell.length_c   1.000
_cell.angle_alpha   90.00
_cell.angle_beta   90.00
_cell.angle_gamma   90.00
#
_symmetry.space_group_name_H-M   'P 1'
#
loop_
_entity.id
_entity.type
_entity.pdbx_description
1 polymer ?
#
loop_
_entity_poly.entity_id
_entity_poly.type
_entity_poly.pdbx_seq_one_letter_code
_entity_poly.pdbx_strand_id
1 'polypeptide(L)'
;MDKKKRNDIIMAAIFALLFVTMVWFIWGNSTVSGEESGSLSKKVVDFLKPIFDPANKIDYDYFHYAVRKFAHGTEFAALGVITSGMLYFVGKLVRIRLVSMRLLTVLFVAVCDEFLQNFSGRGSSVVDVMIDFGGGVFGILLWTAFIGLVLTVQKRSERG
;
A
#
# COMPACT_ATOMS: atom_id res chain seq x y z
N MET A 1 -18.11 26.20 -13.10
CA MET A 1 -16.94 25.63 -12.38
C MET A 1 -15.76 25.58 -13.33
N ASP A 2 -14.59 26.09 -12.93
CA ASP A 2 -13.36 26.05 -13.75
C ASP A 2 -13.00 24.60 -14.14
N LYS A 3 -12.55 24.40 -15.39
CA LYS A 3 -12.12 23.10 -15.95
C LYS A 3 -11.07 22.44 -15.06
N LYS A 4 -10.14 23.21 -14.49
CA LYS A 4 -9.13 22.68 -13.57
C LYS A 4 -9.78 22.12 -12.31
N LYS A 5 -10.64 22.91 -11.65
CA LYS A 5 -11.37 22.51 -10.44
C LYS A 5 -12.24 21.27 -10.67
N ARG A 6 -12.89 21.16 -11.82
CA ARG A 6 -13.65 19.96 -12.20
C ARG A 6 -12.75 18.71 -12.30
N ASN A 7 -11.60 18.83 -12.94
CA ASN A 7 -10.66 17.71 -13.08
C ASN A 7 -10.10 17.25 -11.73
N ASP A 8 -9.81 18.19 -10.81
CA ASP A 8 -9.35 17.83 -9.46
C ASP A 8 -10.43 17.05 -8.70
N ILE A 9 -11.69 17.45 -8.81
CA ILE A 9 -12.82 16.74 -8.17
C ILE A 9 -12.97 15.33 -8.75
N ILE A 10 -12.87 15.18 -10.07
CA ILE A 10 -12.94 13.87 -10.73
C ILE A 10 -11.79 12.97 -10.23
N MET A 11 -10.57 13.50 -10.19
CA MET A 11 -9.42 12.74 -9.68
C MET A 11 -9.58 12.38 -8.20
N ALA A 12 -10.05 13.31 -7.37
CA ALA A 12 -10.35 13.03 -5.97
C ALA A 12 -11.37 11.89 -5.82
N ALA A 13 -12.43 11.89 -6.65
CA ALA A 13 -13.44 10.82 -6.63
C ALA A 13 -12.85 9.46 -7.08
N ILE A 14 -12.00 9.45 -8.12
CA ILE A 14 -11.32 8.22 -8.57
C ILE A 14 -10.42 7.67 -7.45
N PHE A 15 -9.58 8.51 -6.84
CA PHE A 15 -8.70 8.08 -5.76
C PHE A 15 -9.47 7.67 -4.50
N ALA A 16 -10.60 8.31 -4.21
CA ALA A 16 -11.47 7.89 -3.11
C ALA A 16 -12.10 6.52 -3.38
N LEU A 17 -12.55 6.25 -4.61
CA LEU A 17 -13.05 4.93 -5.00
C LEU A 17 -11.94 3.87 -4.88
N LEU A 18 -10.76 4.13 -5.44
CA LEU A 18 -9.59 3.25 -5.31
C LEU A 18 -9.23 3.00 -3.85
N PHE A 19 -9.32 4.02 -2.99
CA PHE A 19 -9.05 3.88 -1.56
C PHE A 19 -10.03 2.90 -0.91
N VAL A 20 -11.34 3.08 -1.14
CA VAL A 20 -12.37 2.18 -0.59
C VAL A 20 -12.18 0.76 -1.09
N THR A 21 -11.93 0.57 -2.39
CA THR A 21 -11.69 -0.76 -2.97
C THR A 21 -10.42 -1.40 -2.41
N MET A 22 -9.35 -0.63 -2.23
CA MET A 22 -8.09 -1.14 -1.68
C MET A 22 -8.26 -1.57 -0.22
N VAL A 23 -8.93 -0.76 0.60
CA VAL A 23 -9.22 -1.11 2.00
C VAL A 23 -10.11 -2.34 2.09
N TRP A 24 -11.14 -2.42 1.25
CA TRP A 24 -12.00 -3.60 1.16
C TRP A 24 -11.21 -4.86 0.76
N PHE A 25 -10.28 -4.74 -0.18
CA PHE A 25 -9.42 -5.85 -0.59
C PHE A 25 -8.48 -6.32 0.53
N ILE A 26 -7.78 -5.39 1.21
CA ILE A 26 -6.88 -5.68 2.33
C ILE A 26 -7.64 -6.40 3.44
N TRP A 27 -8.72 -5.79 3.94
CA TRP A 27 -9.50 -6.38 5.03
C TRP A 27 -10.21 -7.67 4.61
N GLY A 28 -10.65 -7.77 3.37
CA GLY A 28 -11.17 -9.01 2.79
C GLY A 28 -10.16 -10.14 2.91
N ASN A 29 -8.92 -9.92 2.47
CA ASN A 29 -7.83 -10.90 2.57
C ASN A 29 -7.51 -11.26 4.03
N SER A 30 -7.62 -10.32 4.97
CA SER A 30 -7.34 -10.57 6.39
C SER A 30 -8.42 -11.36 7.10
N THR A 31 -9.66 -11.32 6.62
CA THR A 31 -10.74 -12.16 7.14
C THR A 31 -10.66 -13.62 6.66
N VAL A 32 -9.90 -13.91 5.60
CA VAL A 32 -9.69 -15.27 5.07
C VAL A 32 -8.86 -16.10 6.05
N SER A 33 -9.21 -17.39 6.20
CA SER A 33 -8.49 -18.32 7.07
C SER A 33 -7.00 -18.41 6.72
N GLY A 34 -6.17 -18.71 7.73
CA GLY A 34 -4.72 -18.87 7.53
C GLY A 34 -4.35 -19.94 6.52
N GLU A 35 -5.17 -21.00 6.42
CA GLU A 35 -4.97 -22.13 5.51
C GLU A 35 -5.24 -21.74 4.05
N GLU A 36 -6.36 -21.08 3.78
CA GLU A 36 -6.73 -20.62 2.44
C GLU A 36 -5.75 -19.55 1.93
N SER A 37 -5.43 -18.56 2.78
CA SER A 37 -4.41 -17.54 2.51
C SER A 37 -3.01 -18.15 2.31
N GLY A 38 -2.70 -19.22 3.06
CA GLY A 38 -1.47 -20.00 2.92
C GLY A 38 -1.38 -20.73 1.59
N SER A 39 -2.48 -21.30 1.11
CA SER A 39 -2.51 -22.04 -0.17
C SER A 39 -2.22 -21.14 -1.39
N LEU A 40 -2.73 -19.90 -1.39
CA LEU A 40 -2.50 -18.94 -2.47
C LEU A 40 -1.03 -18.50 -2.50
N SER A 41 -0.48 -18.18 -1.33
CA SER A 41 0.93 -17.79 -1.18
C SER A 41 1.89 -18.94 -1.50
N LYS A 42 1.54 -20.21 -1.20
CA LYS A 42 2.32 -21.38 -1.61
C LYS A 42 2.45 -21.49 -3.13
N LYS A 43 1.37 -21.27 -3.90
CA LYS A 43 1.45 -21.25 -5.37
C LYS A 43 2.43 -20.19 -5.90
N VAL A 44 2.44 -19.02 -5.27
CA VAL A 44 3.40 -17.95 -5.61
C VAL A 44 4.83 -18.38 -5.28
N VAL A 45 5.04 -19.02 -4.13
CA VAL A 45 6.36 -19.55 -3.74
C VAL A 45 6.83 -20.63 -4.70
N ASP A 46 5.97 -21.57 -5.07
CA ASP A 46 6.30 -22.66 -6.00
C ASP A 46 6.75 -22.13 -7.36
N PHE A 47 6.22 -20.98 -7.78
CA PHE A 47 6.65 -20.28 -8.98
C PHE A 47 7.95 -19.48 -8.80
N LEU A 48 8.10 -18.75 -7.69
CA LEU A 48 9.23 -17.83 -7.49
C LEU A 48 10.50 -18.52 -6.96
N LYS A 49 10.38 -19.53 -6.09
CA LYS A 49 11.52 -20.16 -5.43
C LYS A 49 12.52 -20.77 -6.41
N PRO A 50 12.12 -21.49 -7.49
CA PRO A 50 13.07 -22.00 -8.48
C PRO A 50 13.83 -20.90 -9.24
N ILE A 51 13.27 -19.70 -9.34
CA ILE A 51 13.87 -18.55 -10.05
C ILE A 51 14.89 -17.84 -9.14
N PHE A 52 14.53 -17.59 -7.88
CA PHE A 52 15.34 -16.82 -6.94
C PHE A 52 16.31 -17.67 -6.11
N ASP A 53 16.00 -18.95 -5.92
CA ASP A 53 16.83 -19.92 -5.20
C ASP A 53 16.91 -21.25 -5.98
N PRO A 54 17.50 -21.25 -7.20
CA PRO A 54 17.62 -22.45 -8.03
C PRO A 54 18.45 -23.56 -7.38
N ALA A 55 19.33 -23.20 -6.42
CA ALA A 55 20.14 -24.15 -5.66
C ALA A 55 19.42 -24.73 -4.42
N ASN A 56 18.17 -24.33 -4.17
CA ASN A 56 17.33 -24.76 -3.05
C ASN A 56 18.02 -24.63 -1.68
N LYS A 57 18.72 -23.51 -1.44
CA LYS A 57 19.45 -23.24 -0.20
C LYS A 57 18.60 -22.58 0.88
N ILE A 58 17.53 -21.90 0.49
CA ILE A 58 16.62 -21.20 1.39
C ILE A 58 15.52 -22.15 1.82
N ASP A 59 15.23 -22.20 3.12
CA ASP A 59 14.11 -22.98 3.65
C ASP A 59 12.78 -22.54 3.03
N TYR A 60 11.91 -23.51 2.71
CA TYR A 60 10.66 -23.24 2.01
C TYR A 60 9.70 -22.41 2.86
N ASP A 61 9.54 -22.75 4.14
CA ASP A 61 8.61 -22.05 5.04
C ASP A 61 9.09 -20.63 5.33
N TYR A 62 10.40 -20.43 5.44
CA TYR A 62 11.00 -19.09 5.52
C TYR A 62 10.73 -18.26 4.25
N PHE A 63 10.95 -18.83 3.06
CA PHE A 63 10.69 -18.13 1.81
C PHE A 63 9.19 -17.82 1.64
N HIS A 64 8.32 -18.75 2.04
CA HIS A 64 6.87 -18.55 2.05
C HIS A 64 6.43 -17.45 2.99
N TYR A 65 6.97 -17.43 4.21
CA TYR A 65 6.76 -16.35 5.15
C TYR A 65 7.21 -15.01 4.56
N ALA A 66 8.40 -14.94 3.95
CA ALA A 66 8.90 -13.74 3.31
C ALA A 66 8.00 -13.25 2.17
N VAL A 67 7.62 -14.12 1.21
CA VAL A 67 6.71 -13.79 0.10
C VAL A 67 5.39 -13.23 0.62
N ARG A 68 4.84 -13.85 1.66
CA ARG A 68 3.61 -13.37 2.30
C ARG A 68 3.79 -11.97 2.90
N LYS A 69 4.88 -11.71 3.61
CA LYS A 69 5.18 -10.38 4.18
C LYS A 69 5.39 -9.33 3.10
N PHE A 70 6.05 -9.68 2.01
CA PHE A 70 6.18 -8.78 0.87
C PHE A 70 4.84 -8.49 0.20
N ALA A 71 3.95 -9.48 0.07
CA ALA A 71 2.62 -9.26 -0.47
C ALA A 71 1.84 -8.21 0.35
N HIS A 72 1.74 -8.39 1.68
CA HIS A 72 1.08 -7.40 2.55
C HIS A 72 1.78 -6.03 2.49
N GLY A 73 3.11 -5.99 2.58
CA GLY A 73 3.85 -4.74 2.42
C GLY A 73 3.59 -4.03 1.08
N THR A 74 3.42 -4.76 -0.02
CA THR A 74 3.08 -4.20 -1.34
C THR A 74 1.64 -3.71 -1.42
N GLU A 75 0.69 -4.39 -0.76
CA GLU A 75 -0.69 -3.91 -0.64
C GLU A 75 -0.70 -2.56 0.09
N PHE A 76 -0.01 -2.46 1.22
CA PHE A 76 0.08 -1.20 1.95
C PHE A 76 0.86 -0.13 1.19
N ALA A 77 1.88 -0.48 0.39
CA ALA A 77 2.53 0.47 -0.50
C ALA A 77 1.55 1.06 -1.54
N ALA A 78 0.69 0.24 -2.13
CA ALA A 78 -0.37 0.71 -3.01
C ALA A 78 -1.35 1.63 -2.27
N LEU A 79 -1.76 1.25 -1.05
CA LEU A 79 -2.60 2.08 -0.19
C LEU A 79 -1.95 3.46 0.09
N GLY A 80 -0.65 3.50 0.40
CA GLY A 80 0.10 4.73 0.64
C GLY A 80 0.11 5.68 -0.56
N VAL A 81 0.26 5.14 -1.78
CA VAL A 81 0.14 5.90 -3.03
C VAL A 81 -1.27 6.45 -3.21
N ILE A 82 -2.28 5.60 -3.03
CA ILE A 82 -3.70 5.95 -3.22
C ILE A 82 -4.13 7.03 -2.21
N THR A 83 -3.81 6.87 -0.92
CA THR A 83 -4.09 7.86 0.13
C THR A 83 -3.39 9.19 -0.18
N SER A 84 -2.15 9.14 -0.67
CA SER A 84 -1.42 10.35 -1.04
C SER A 84 -2.05 11.08 -2.23
N GLY A 85 -2.51 10.36 -3.24
CA GLY A 85 -3.24 10.90 -4.38
C GLY A 85 -4.59 11.48 -3.99
N MET A 86 -5.38 10.76 -3.20
CA MET A 86 -6.67 11.23 -2.67
C MET A 86 -6.51 12.58 -1.97
N LEU A 87 -5.59 12.66 -1.00
CA LEU A 87 -5.37 13.89 -0.23
C LEU A 87 -4.75 15.02 -1.07
N TYR A 88 -3.97 14.68 -2.10
CA TYR A 88 -3.43 15.65 -3.05
C TYR A 88 -4.54 16.34 -3.84
N PHE A 89 -5.50 15.59 -4.38
CA PHE A 89 -6.59 16.17 -5.19
C PHE A 89 -7.69 16.82 -4.35
N VAL A 90 -7.90 16.39 -3.10
CA VAL A 90 -8.83 17.01 -2.15
C VAL A 90 -8.28 18.34 -1.58
N GLY A 91 -6.99 18.39 -1.22
CA GLY A 91 -6.39 19.48 -0.45
C GLY A 91 -5.36 20.34 -1.16
N LYS A 92 -4.99 20.01 -2.41
CA LYS A 92 -4.10 20.75 -3.33
C LYS A 92 -2.76 21.28 -2.83
N LEU A 93 -2.23 20.85 -1.68
CA LEU A 93 -0.97 21.35 -1.15
C LEU A 93 -0.16 20.28 -0.42
N VAL A 94 1.12 20.20 -0.76
CA VAL A 94 2.17 19.40 -0.11
C VAL A 94 2.51 19.95 1.29
N ARG A 95 1.49 20.24 2.11
CA ARG A 95 1.69 20.84 3.43
C ARG A 95 2.07 19.73 4.42
N ILE A 96 2.98 20.01 5.34
CA ILE A 96 3.42 19.10 6.43
C ILE A 96 2.22 18.44 7.14
N ARG A 97 1.13 19.19 7.36
CA ARG A 97 -0.12 18.68 7.95
C ARG A 97 -0.72 17.48 7.20
N LEU A 98 -0.56 17.39 5.88
CA LEU A 98 -1.07 16.27 5.09
C LEU A 98 -0.16 15.03 5.16
N VAL A 99 1.12 15.17 5.47
CA VAL A 99 2.02 14.02 5.68
C VAL A 99 1.56 13.25 6.91
N SER A 100 1.29 13.94 8.02
CA SER A 100 0.74 13.31 9.23
C SER A 100 -0.60 12.62 8.96
N MET A 101 -1.48 13.23 8.15
CA MET A 101 -2.76 12.58 7.80
C MET A 101 -2.56 11.30 6.98
N ARG A 102 -1.66 11.30 6.00
CA ARG A 102 -1.32 10.09 5.22
C ARG A 102 -0.81 8.97 6.13
N LEU A 103 0.15 9.29 6.98
CA LEU A 103 0.75 8.35 7.92
C LEU A 103 -0.30 7.79 8.89
N LEU A 104 -1.14 8.66 9.48
CA LEU A 104 -2.20 8.23 10.39
C LEU A 104 -3.24 7.35 9.68
N THR A 105 -3.61 7.65 8.43
CA THR A 105 -4.52 6.82 7.65
C THR A 105 -3.93 5.44 7.37
N VAL A 106 -2.69 5.35 6.92
CA VAL A 106 -2.01 4.07 6.66
C VAL A 106 -1.90 3.27 7.96
N LEU A 107 -1.44 3.90 9.05
CA LEU A 107 -1.30 3.26 10.35
C LEU A 107 -2.65 2.74 10.86
N PHE A 108 -3.72 3.53 10.72
CA PHE A 108 -5.05 3.12 11.12
C PHE A 108 -5.53 1.89 10.36
N VAL A 109 -5.34 1.86 9.03
CA VAL A 109 -5.70 0.69 8.22
C VAL A 109 -4.87 -0.54 8.63
N ALA A 110 -3.58 -0.39 8.92
CA ALA A 110 -2.71 -1.49 9.35
C ALA A 110 -3.12 -2.06 10.72
N VAL A 111 -3.47 -1.19 11.66
CA VAL A 111 -3.97 -1.62 12.98
C VAL A 111 -5.32 -2.31 12.85
N CYS A 112 -6.23 -1.78 12.02
CA CYS A 112 -7.52 -2.43 11.76
C CYS A 112 -7.34 -3.78 11.06
N ASP A 113 -6.39 -3.89 10.15
CA ASP A 113 -6.09 -5.12 9.44
C ASP A 113 -5.67 -6.23 10.40
N GLU A 114 -4.70 -5.95 11.27
CA GLU A 114 -4.22 -6.90 12.27
C GLU A 114 -5.31 -7.23 13.31
N PHE A 115 -6.13 -6.25 13.67
CA PHE A 115 -7.28 -6.46 14.54
C PHE A 115 -8.31 -7.41 13.90
N LEU A 116 -8.62 -7.26 12.61
CA LEU A 116 -9.52 -8.15 11.87
C LEU A 116 -8.91 -9.54 11.71
N GLN A 117 -7.62 -9.62 11.40
CA GLN A 117 -6.87 -10.86 11.27
C GLN A 117 -6.95 -11.73 12.55
N ASN A 118 -6.97 -11.09 13.72
CA ASN A 118 -7.13 -11.76 15.01
C ASN A 118 -8.47 -12.53 15.14
N PHE A 119 -9.53 -12.09 14.46
CA PHE A 119 -10.82 -12.81 14.45
C PHE A 119 -10.82 -14.03 13.53
N SER A 120 -9.83 -14.15 12.63
CA SER A 120 -9.69 -15.29 11.71
C SER A 120 -8.84 -16.43 12.28
N GLY A 121 -8.60 -16.43 13.59
CA GLY A 121 -7.81 -17.47 14.28
C GLY A 121 -6.31 -17.37 14.05
N ARG A 122 -5.83 -16.22 13.58
CA ARG A 122 -4.41 -15.92 13.33
C ARG A 122 -3.89 -15.03 14.46
N GLY A 123 -2.66 -15.27 14.91
CA GLY A 123 -2.06 -14.45 15.97
C GLY A 123 -1.88 -13.01 15.53
N SER A 124 -2.10 -12.06 16.44
CA SER A 124 -1.77 -10.65 16.23
C SER A 124 -0.31 -10.36 16.58
N SER A 125 0.35 -9.51 15.81
CA SER A 125 1.77 -9.19 15.87
C SER A 125 2.01 -7.71 15.57
N VAL A 126 2.68 -7.02 16.48
CA VAL A 126 3.11 -5.63 16.26
C VAL A 126 4.10 -5.52 15.09
N VAL A 127 4.88 -6.57 14.84
CA VAL A 127 5.80 -6.63 13.71
C VAL A 127 5.03 -6.59 12.38
N ASP A 128 3.84 -7.18 12.33
CA ASP A 128 3.01 -7.23 11.13
C ASP A 128 2.52 -5.82 10.79
N VAL A 129 1.97 -5.13 11.79
CA VAL A 129 1.60 -3.71 11.68
C VAL A 129 2.77 -2.84 11.24
N MET A 130 3.99 -3.09 11.73
CA MET A 130 5.18 -2.32 11.35
C MET A 130 5.59 -2.57 9.89
N ILE A 131 5.51 -3.81 9.41
CA ILE A 131 5.81 -4.16 8.01
C ILE A 131 4.82 -3.46 7.09
N ASP A 132 3.53 -3.56 7.40
CA ASP A 132 2.45 -2.96 6.62
C ASP A 132 2.53 -1.44 6.62
N PHE A 133 2.73 -0.85 7.80
CA PHE A 133 2.96 0.58 7.92
C PHE A 133 4.21 1.02 7.13
N GLY A 134 5.30 0.24 7.18
CA GLY A 134 6.52 0.49 6.40
C GLY A 134 6.26 0.47 4.89
N GLY A 135 5.46 -0.48 4.42
CA GLY A 135 4.97 -0.54 3.04
C GLY A 135 4.24 0.74 2.65
N GLY A 136 3.28 1.19 3.46
CA GLY A 136 2.54 2.41 3.19
C GLY A 136 3.38 3.68 3.26
N VAL A 137 4.37 3.76 4.15
CA VAL A 137 5.38 4.83 4.15
C VAL A 137 6.15 4.85 2.83
N PHE A 138 6.59 3.68 2.35
CA PHE A 138 7.26 3.57 1.06
C PHE A 138 6.36 4.07 -0.09
N GLY A 139 5.08 3.70 -0.11
CA GLY A 139 4.10 4.21 -1.07
C GLY A 139 3.94 5.74 -1.04
N ILE A 140 3.90 6.34 0.15
CA ILE A 140 3.84 7.81 0.32
C ILE A 140 5.09 8.48 -0.25
N LEU A 141 6.28 7.89 -0.04
CA LEU A 141 7.54 8.39 -0.57
C LEU A 141 7.56 8.33 -2.10
N LEU A 142 7.11 7.21 -2.70
CA LEU A 142 7.00 7.06 -4.15
C LEU A 142 6.12 8.14 -4.77
N TRP A 143 4.93 8.38 -4.20
CA TRP A 143 4.04 9.44 -4.67
C TRP A 143 4.68 10.83 -4.56
N THR A 144 5.34 11.09 -3.42
CA THR A 144 5.98 12.39 -3.17
C THR A 144 7.12 12.64 -4.15
N ALA A 145 7.95 11.63 -4.42
CA ALA A 145 9.02 11.69 -5.42
C ALA A 145 8.45 11.92 -6.83
N PHE A 146 7.39 11.22 -7.21
CA PHE A 146 6.71 11.38 -8.50
C PHE A 146 6.20 12.80 -8.71
N ILE A 147 5.46 13.36 -7.74
CA ILE A 147 4.96 14.74 -7.83
C ILE A 147 6.11 15.74 -7.84
N GLY A 148 7.16 15.53 -7.03
CA GLY A 148 8.36 16.36 -7.03
C GLY A 148 9.04 16.40 -8.41
N LEU A 149 9.15 15.25 -9.07
CA LEU A 149 9.69 15.16 -10.43
C LEU A 149 8.82 15.90 -11.45
N VAL A 150 7.50 15.67 -11.45
CA VAL A 150 6.56 16.33 -12.37
C VAL A 150 6.64 17.86 -12.25
N LEU A 151 6.62 18.38 -11.01
CA LEU A 151 6.72 19.82 -10.76
C LEU A 151 8.08 20.39 -11.18
N THR A 152 9.16 19.61 -11.07
CA THR A 152 10.50 20.03 -11.51
C THR A 152 10.59 20.11 -13.03
N VAL A 153 10.02 19.14 -13.75
CA VAL A 153 9.97 19.13 -15.22
C VAL A 153 9.13 20.29 -15.75
N GLN A 154 7.96 20.56 -15.16
CA GLN A 154 7.09 21.68 -15.56
C GLN A 154 7.79 23.03 -15.40
N LYS A 155 8.44 23.27 -14.25
CA LYS A 155 9.21 24.51 -14.02
C LYS A 155 10.38 24.71 -14.99
N ARG A 156 10.99 23.63 -15.49
CA ARG A 156 12.05 23.71 -16.50
C ARG A 156 11.49 24.10 -17.86
N SER A 157 10.34 23.55 -18.24
CA SER A 157 9.66 23.87 -19.50
C SER A 157 9.16 25.32 -19.57
N GLU A 158 8.82 25.93 -18.44
CA GLU A 158 8.39 27.35 -18.38
C GLU A 158 9.56 28.34 -18.46
N ARG A 159 10.81 27.87 -18.34
CA ARG A 159 12.02 28.71 -18.33
C ARG A 159 12.81 28.70 -19.64
N GLY A 160 12.48 27.82 -20.58
CA GLY A 160 13.09 27.72 -21.91
C GLY A 160 12.13 28.18 -22.98
#